data_AF-A0A2E7UR49-F1
#
_entry.id   AF-A0A2E7UR49-F1
#
_cell.length_a   1.000
_cell.length_b   1.000
_cell.length_c   1.000
_cell.angle_alpha   90.00
_cell.angle_beta   90.00
_cell.angle_gamma   90.00
#
_symmetry.space_group_name_H-M   'P 1'
#
loop_
_entity.id
_entity.type
_entity.pdbx_description
1 polymer ?
#
loop_
_entity_poly.entity_id
_entity_poly.type
_entity_poly.pdbx_seq_one_letter_code
_entity_poly.pdbx_strand_id
1 'polypeptide(L)'
;MSTQISITMGRLIPWLTLPALGGCVVGETALPTSTDRDADGVHTPDDCDDRDPAVYPGAPEVCDGIDNDCSGTPDDNPIDGLLLYTDADADGHGIAPLFYGCSQAEGAIQAGDCNDLDPAIHPGADDTNCDGIDDDCDGLIDGDQWFEGFADRDGDGYGDPDQPTESCDPFAVVPNSDDCDDNDSAIHPAGEEVCGDQVDSDCDGTPGEACGIEDADDPIEVTLAAATVEPAHARDALSERLRDVVVARGRGRLEGGAATRGADGGVGPQGHAPPK
;
A
#
# COMPACT_ATOMS: atom_id res chain seq x y z
N MET A 1 -62.71 17.03 -5.76
CA MET A 1 -64.11 17.30 -6.15
C MET A 1 -64.53 18.59 -5.46
N SER A 2 -64.98 19.60 -6.21
CA SER A 2 -65.26 20.93 -5.67
C SER A 2 -66.77 21.11 -5.47
N THR A 3 -67.19 21.41 -4.23
CA THR A 3 -68.60 21.57 -3.88
C THR A 3 -68.78 22.85 -3.08
N GLN A 4 -69.11 23.94 -3.77
CA GLN A 4 -69.48 25.19 -3.10
C GLN A 4 -70.93 25.11 -2.60
N ILE A 5 -71.14 25.42 -1.33
CA ILE A 5 -72.48 25.57 -0.74
C ILE A 5 -72.82 27.06 -0.69
N SER A 6 -73.77 27.46 -1.53
CA SER A 6 -74.32 28.82 -1.55
C SER A 6 -75.46 28.94 -0.54
N ILE A 7 -75.40 29.92 0.36
CA ILE A 7 -76.51 30.27 1.26
C ILE A 7 -76.91 31.72 1.04
N THR A 8 -78.20 31.94 0.83
CA THR A 8 -78.82 33.20 0.40
C THR A 8 -79.02 34.21 1.53
N MET A 9 -78.96 35.49 1.16
CA MET A 9 -79.19 36.65 2.04
C MET A 9 -80.64 36.73 2.57
N GLY A 10 -80.80 37.24 3.80
CA GLY A 10 -82.09 37.26 4.50
C GLY A 10 -82.35 38.44 5.44
N ARG A 11 -82.43 39.66 4.88
CA ARG A 11 -83.25 40.81 5.36
C ARG A 11 -82.78 41.69 6.55
N LEU A 12 -82.77 43.00 6.27
CA LEU A 12 -82.70 44.18 7.17
C LEU A 12 -84.00 44.28 8.03
N ILE A 13 -84.22 45.14 9.04
CA ILE A 13 -83.98 46.60 9.23
C ILE A 13 -84.07 46.93 10.79
N PRO A 14 -83.91 48.18 11.32
CA PRO A 14 -82.95 48.44 12.43
C PRO A 14 -83.41 49.46 13.54
N TRP A 15 -82.43 50.14 14.18
CA TRP A 15 -82.48 51.32 15.08
C TRP A 15 -82.81 51.14 16.57
N LEU A 16 -81.82 51.36 17.45
CA LEU A 16 -81.97 52.25 18.62
C LEU A 16 -80.62 52.91 19.04
N THR A 17 -80.54 54.21 18.80
CA THR A 17 -79.77 55.29 19.48
C THR A 17 -78.44 55.05 20.25
N LEU A 18 -77.41 55.77 19.78
CA LEU A 18 -76.20 56.30 20.47
C LEU A 18 -76.49 57.05 21.80
N PRO A 19 -75.45 57.51 22.57
CA PRO A 19 -74.06 57.02 22.69
C PRO A 19 -73.54 56.94 24.15
N ALA A 20 -72.39 56.31 24.37
CA ALA A 20 -71.53 56.59 25.53
C ALA A 20 -70.06 56.65 25.11
N LEU A 21 -69.51 57.87 25.01
CA LEU A 21 -68.07 58.09 24.91
C LEU A 21 -67.45 57.85 26.29
N GLY A 22 -66.90 56.66 26.50
CA GLY A 22 -66.26 56.25 27.74
C GLY A 22 -64.93 55.55 27.49
N GLY A 23 -63.85 56.33 27.46
CA GLY A 23 -62.47 55.88 27.68
C GLY A 23 -61.92 54.77 26.79
N CYS A 24 -61.04 55.13 25.85
CA CYS A 24 -59.92 54.25 25.55
C CYS A 24 -59.06 54.14 26.83
N VAL A 25 -59.12 53.01 27.52
CA VAL A 25 -57.91 52.54 28.20
C VAL A 25 -57.08 51.82 27.15
N VAL A 26 -56.07 52.53 26.67
CA VAL A 26 -54.93 51.88 26.04
C VAL A 26 -54.38 50.89 27.04
N GLY A 27 -54.39 49.63 26.64
CA GLY A 27 -53.12 48.97 26.38
C GLY A 27 -52.32 48.63 27.62
N GLU A 28 -52.91 47.86 28.52
CA GLU A 28 -52.11 46.84 29.18
C GLU A 28 -51.74 45.82 28.10
N THR A 29 -50.64 46.09 27.38
CA THR A 29 -49.83 44.98 26.89
C THR A 29 -49.39 44.26 28.14
N ALA A 30 -50.14 43.22 28.51
CA ALA A 30 -49.64 42.25 29.46
C ALA A 30 -48.29 41.81 28.89
N LEU A 31 -47.21 42.28 29.53
CA LEU A 31 -45.91 41.63 29.44
C LEU A 31 -46.20 40.14 29.61
N PRO A 32 -45.62 39.24 28.80
CA PRO A 32 -45.87 37.81 28.96
C PRO A 32 -45.65 37.50 30.43
N THR A 33 -46.74 37.16 31.12
CA THR A 33 -46.67 36.78 32.53
C THR A 33 -45.77 35.57 32.53
N SER A 34 -44.60 35.66 33.16
CA SER A 34 -43.66 34.55 33.24
C SER A 34 -44.41 33.41 33.93
N THR A 35 -44.92 32.47 33.14
CA THR A 35 -45.65 31.31 33.63
C THR A 35 -44.64 30.24 33.98
N ASP A 36 -44.96 29.60 35.09
CA ASP A 36 -44.48 28.31 35.56
C ASP A 36 -45.77 27.49 35.67
N ARG A 37 -45.95 26.53 34.77
CA ARG A 37 -47.20 25.74 34.64
C ARG A 37 -47.08 24.35 35.25
N ASP A 38 -45.90 23.77 35.17
CA ASP A 38 -45.56 22.43 35.64
C ASP A 38 -44.98 22.40 37.06
N ALA A 39 -44.62 23.57 37.62
CA ALA A 39 -44.13 23.79 38.97
C ALA A 39 -42.68 23.30 39.22
N ASP A 40 -41.81 23.40 38.22
CA ASP A 40 -40.36 23.14 38.35
C ASP A 40 -39.59 24.28 39.06
N GLY A 41 -40.09 25.52 38.95
CA GLY A 41 -39.51 26.74 39.50
C GLY A 41 -38.76 27.63 38.49
N VAL A 42 -38.76 27.29 37.21
CA VAL A 42 -38.31 28.16 36.10
C VAL A 42 -39.55 28.79 35.44
N HIS A 43 -39.36 29.87 34.67
CA HIS A 43 -40.46 30.48 33.94
C HIS A 43 -40.10 30.70 32.47
N THR A 44 -41.12 30.70 31.61
CA THR A 44 -40.99 31.23 30.25
C THR A 44 -40.47 32.69 30.27
N PRO A 45 -39.51 33.06 29.38
CA PRO A 45 -39.00 32.29 28.24
C PRO A 45 -37.70 31.50 28.52
N ASP A 46 -37.24 31.41 29.77
CA ASP A 46 -35.99 30.72 30.10
C ASP A 46 -36.18 29.19 30.11
N ASP A 47 -37.38 28.72 30.49
CA ASP A 47 -37.84 27.34 30.27
C ASP A 47 -38.39 27.16 28.83
N CYS A 48 -38.01 26.04 28.22
CA CYS A 48 -38.29 25.68 26.83
C CYS A 48 -39.55 24.81 26.61
N ASP A 49 -40.11 24.13 27.62
CA ASP A 49 -41.46 23.55 27.59
C ASP A 49 -42.18 23.59 28.96
N ASP A 50 -42.73 24.77 29.29
CA ASP A 50 -43.75 25.13 30.32
C ASP A 50 -44.99 24.21 30.36
N ARG A 51 -44.76 22.89 30.46
CA ARG A 51 -45.69 21.77 30.54
C ARG A 51 -45.04 20.51 31.14
N ASP A 52 -43.71 20.37 31.09
CA ASP A 52 -43.00 19.19 31.59
C ASP A 52 -41.93 19.58 32.62
N PRO A 53 -42.12 19.25 33.92
CA PRO A 53 -41.19 19.66 34.98
C PRO A 53 -39.87 18.86 34.97
N ALA A 54 -39.63 18.03 33.96
CA ALA A 54 -38.34 17.42 33.66
C ALA A 54 -37.50 18.21 32.64
N VAL A 55 -38.08 19.23 31.99
CA VAL A 55 -37.44 20.06 30.95
C VAL A 55 -37.21 21.47 31.50
N TYR A 56 -35.96 21.80 31.83
CA TYR A 56 -35.59 23.10 32.39
C TYR A 56 -34.09 23.40 32.27
N PRO A 57 -33.67 24.68 32.26
CA PRO A 57 -32.27 25.11 32.30
C PRO A 57 -31.35 24.33 33.25
N GLY A 58 -30.53 23.45 32.68
CA GLY A 58 -29.59 22.60 33.43
C GLY A 58 -30.20 21.35 34.08
N ALA A 59 -31.31 20.83 33.57
CA ALA A 59 -31.75 19.46 33.81
C ALA A 59 -30.70 18.44 33.29
N PRO A 60 -30.75 17.17 33.71
CA PRO A 60 -29.92 16.14 33.10
C PRO A 60 -30.51 15.70 31.75
N GLU A 61 -29.74 15.89 30.68
CA GLU A 61 -30.02 15.31 29.36
C GLU A 61 -30.11 13.78 29.43
N VAL A 62 -31.08 13.20 28.71
CA VAL A 62 -31.23 11.75 28.48
C VAL A 62 -31.50 11.49 27.00
N CYS A 63 -31.16 10.30 26.54
CA CYS A 63 -31.32 9.88 25.13
C CYS A 63 -32.78 9.65 24.71
N ASP A 64 -33.57 10.72 24.64
CA ASP A 64 -34.97 10.71 24.20
C ASP A 64 -35.30 11.69 23.05
N GLY A 65 -34.32 12.49 22.60
CA GLY A 65 -34.49 13.46 21.52
C GLY A 65 -35.14 14.78 21.93
N ILE A 66 -35.21 15.06 23.24
CA ILE A 66 -35.68 16.32 23.82
C ILE A 66 -34.47 17.10 24.35
N ASP A 67 -34.48 18.42 24.17
CA ASP A 67 -33.59 19.38 24.85
C ASP A 67 -34.11 19.54 26.28
N ASN A 68 -33.76 18.60 27.17
CA ASN A 68 -34.20 18.59 28.57
C ASN A 68 -33.59 19.77 29.34
N ASP A 69 -32.34 20.14 29.06
CA ASP A 69 -31.58 21.16 29.79
C ASP A 69 -31.74 22.58 29.22
N CYS A 70 -32.52 22.74 28.15
CA CYS A 70 -32.77 23.98 27.41
C CYS A 70 -31.49 24.67 26.90
N SER A 71 -30.42 23.93 26.61
CA SER A 71 -29.20 24.43 25.97
C SER A 71 -29.40 24.84 24.50
N GLY A 72 -30.44 24.31 23.84
CA GLY A 72 -30.71 24.48 22.42
C GLY A 72 -30.23 23.31 21.56
N THR A 73 -29.77 22.21 22.17
CA THR A 73 -29.23 21.02 21.53
C THR A 73 -29.72 19.77 22.27
N PRO A 74 -30.73 19.04 21.76
CA PRO A 74 -31.16 17.77 22.31
C PRO A 74 -30.02 16.75 22.38
N ASP A 75 -30.04 15.92 23.42
CA ASP A 75 -29.09 14.86 23.67
C ASP A 75 -27.62 15.36 23.76
N ASP A 76 -27.39 16.55 24.36
CA ASP A 76 -26.04 17.08 24.66
C ASP A 76 -25.47 16.46 25.96
N ASN A 77 -24.42 15.64 25.86
CA ASN A 77 -23.83 14.94 27.01
C ASN A 77 -24.83 14.12 27.88
N PRO A 78 -25.72 13.29 27.31
CA PRO A 78 -26.78 12.61 28.03
C PRO A 78 -26.25 11.61 29.07
N ILE A 79 -26.93 11.54 30.22
CA ILE A 79 -26.47 10.75 31.39
C ILE A 79 -26.57 9.23 31.19
N ASP A 80 -27.35 8.79 30.21
CA ASP A 80 -27.47 7.40 29.74
C ASP A 80 -26.80 7.17 28.37
N GLY A 81 -26.09 8.17 27.85
CA GLY A 81 -25.30 8.10 26.62
C GLY A 81 -24.09 7.16 26.72
N LEU A 82 -23.67 6.69 25.55
CA LEU A 82 -22.44 5.93 25.32
C LEU A 82 -21.31 6.88 24.98
N LEU A 83 -20.09 6.61 25.48
CA LEU A 83 -18.88 7.23 24.94
C LEU A 83 -18.46 6.47 23.67
N LEU A 84 -18.45 7.18 22.54
CA LEU A 84 -18.18 6.65 21.20
C LEU A 84 -17.01 7.39 20.54
N TYR A 85 -16.33 6.71 19.63
CA TYR A 85 -15.36 7.29 18.70
C TYR A 85 -16.06 7.75 17.43
N THR A 86 -15.44 8.68 16.69
CA THR A 86 -15.91 8.98 15.33
C THR A 86 -15.57 7.79 14.44
N ASP A 87 -16.56 7.34 13.67
CA ASP A 87 -16.54 6.14 12.83
C ASP A 87 -17.31 6.54 11.56
N ALA A 88 -16.58 6.94 10.52
CA ALA A 88 -17.15 7.57 9.33
C ALA A 88 -17.34 6.61 8.14
N ASP A 89 -16.86 5.37 8.22
CA ASP A 89 -17.13 4.28 7.28
C ASP A 89 -18.03 3.15 7.82
N ALA A 90 -18.25 3.11 9.14
CA ALA A 90 -19.12 2.19 9.87
C ALA A 90 -18.63 0.74 10.01
N ASP A 91 -17.31 0.52 10.16
CA ASP A 91 -16.76 -0.79 10.54
C ASP A 91 -16.85 -1.12 12.05
N GLY A 92 -17.04 -0.11 12.91
CA GLY A 92 -17.17 -0.25 14.37
C GLY A 92 -15.87 -0.04 15.16
N HIS A 93 -14.78 0.33 14.49
CA HIS A 93 -13.60 1.00 15.00
C HIS A 93 -13.66 2.49 14.66
N GLY A 94 -12.80 3.30 15.28
CA GLY A 94 -12.86 4.74 15.05
C GLY A 94 -11.78 5.54 15.75
N ILE A 95 -11.80 6.83 15.45
CA ILE A 95 -10.77 7.79 15.84
C ILE A 95 -11.19 8.72 16.98
N ALA A 96 -10.20 9.14 17.76
CA ALA A 96 -10.36 10.11 18.84
C ALA A 96 -10.57 11.54 18.30
N PRO A 97 -11.29 12.42 19.03
CA PRO A 97 -11.75 12.29 20.41
C PRO A 97 -13.03 11.47 20.58
N LEU A 98 -13.27 11.02 21.82
CA LEU A 98 -14.57 10.48 22.23
C LEU A 98 -15.63 11.58 22.27
N PHE A 99 -16.87 11.23 21.93
CA PHE A 99 -18.08 12.03 22.13
C PHE A 99 -19.19 11.19 22.80
N TYR A 100 -20.28 11.82 23.25
CA TYR A 100 -21.46 11.10 23.72
C TYR A 100 -22.45 10.86 22.57
N GLY A 101 -22.86 9.61 22.36
CA GLY A 101 -23.94 9.24 21.45
C GLY A 101 -24.98 8.36 22.13
N CYS A 102 -26.19 8.31 21.58
CA CYS A 102 -27.31 7.56 22.15
C CYS A 102 -27.39 6.11 21.67
N SER A 103 -26.59 5.74 20.67
CA SER A 103 -26.55 4.41 20.07
C SER A 103 -25.22 4.12 19.39
N GLN A 104 -24.86 2.85 19.29
CA GLN A 104 -23.71 2.38 18.49
C GLN A 104 -23.89 2.58 16.97
N ALA A 105 -25.00 3.17 16.52
CA ALA A 105 -25.22 3.52 15.11
C ALA A 105 -24.73 4.94 14.78
N GLU A 106 -24.24 5.68 15.78
CA GLU A 106 -23.75 7.06 15.64
C GLU A 106 -22.22 7.14 15.68
N GLY A 107 -21.54 6.08 16.12
CA GLY A 107 -20.09 6.00 16.22
C GLY A 107 -19.60 4.67 16.81
N ALA A 108 -18.30 4.42 16.74
CA ALA A 108 -17.66 3.20 17.18
C ALA A 108 -17.50 3.08 18.70
N ILE A 109 -17.45 1.85 19.18
CA ILE A 109 -17.05 1.53 20.57
C ILE A 109 -15.58 1.09 20.69
N GLN A 110 -14.94 0.77 19.56
CA GLN A 110 -13.53 0.40 19.50
C GLN A 110 -12.71 1.58 19.00
N ALA A 111 -11.46 1.66 19.45
CA ALA A 111 -10.51 2.69 19.07
C ALA A 111 -9.42 2.10 18.18
N GLY A 112 -8.62 2.98 17.58
CA GLY A 112 -7.33 2.60 16.99
C GLY A 112 -7.36 2.38 15.48
N ASP A 113 -8.49 2.64 14.85
CA ASP A 113 -8.60 2.84 13.42
C ASP A 113 -7.56 3.87 12.94
N CYS A 114 -6.86 3.51 11.87
CA CYS A 114 -5.80 4.27 11.23
C CYS A 114 -6.25 4.93 9.90
N ASN A 115 -7.43 4.60 9.39
CA ASN A 115 -8.07 5.21 8.22
C ASN A 115 -9.64 5.14 8.26
N ASP A 116 -10.25 5.99 9.08
CA ASP A 116 -11.70 6.31 9.29
C ASP A 116 -12.54 6.62 8.02
N LEU A 117 -12.07 6.27 6.83
CA LEU A 117 -12.74 6.44 5.54
C LEU A 117 -12.72 5.15 4.69
N ASP A 118 -12.13 4.06 5.17
CA ASP A 118 -12.01 2.79 4.48
C ASP A 118 -12.24 1.60 5.44
N PRO A 119 -13.43 0.95 5.41
CA PRO A 119 -13.84 -0.06 6.38
C PRO A 119 -13.15 -1.43 6.18
N ALA A 120 -12.01 -1.43 5.51
CA ALA A 120 -11.08 -2.55 5.39
C ALA A 120 -9.78 -2.32 6.18
N ILE A 121 -9.52 -1.08 6.62
CA ILE A 121 -8.28 -0.67 7.31
C ILE A 121 -8.60 -0.36 8.78
N HIS A 122 -8.53 -1.38 9.64
CA HIS A 122 -8.92 -1.29 11.04
C HIS A 122 -8.21 -2.33 11.92
N PRO A 123 -8.11 -2.10 13.26
CA PRO A 123 -7.56 -3.06 14.21
C PRO A 123 -8.02 -4.51 14.02
N GLY A 124 -7.13 -5.36 13.50
CA GLY A 124 -7.39 -6.78 13.22
C GLY A 124 -8.15 -7.09 11.91
N ALA A 125 -7.95 -6.29 10.87
CA ALA A 125 -8.16 -6.70 9.48
C ALA A 125 -7.14 -7.79 9.03
N ASP A 126 -7.14 -8.20 7.75
CA ASP A 126 -6.19 -9.19 7.20
C ASP A 126 -5.07 -8.46 6.39
N ASP A 127 -3.91 -8.18 6.98
CA ASP A 127 -2.79 -7.46 6.31
C ASP A 127 -1.88 -8.39 5.47
N THR A 128 -2.49 -8.99 4.44
CA THR A 128 -1.88 -10.09 3.65
C THR A 128 -1.74 -9.80 2.15
N ASN A 129 -2.06 -8.57 1.73
CA ASN A 129 -2.30 -8.25 0.31
C ASN A 129 -1.12 -7.61 -0.43
N CYS A 130 -0.08 -7.16 0.28
CA CYS A 130 1.15 -6.56 -0.27
C CYS A 130 0.96 -5.24 -1.04
N ASP A 131 0.01 -4.40 -0.64
CA ASP A 131 -0.19 -3.08 -1.25
C ASP A 131 0.61 -1.94 -0.59
N GLY A 132 1.27 -2.23 0.54
CA GLY A 132 2.10 -1.27 1.28
C GLY A 132 1.33 -0.40 2.28
N ILE A 133 0.12 -0.82 2.66
CA ILE A 133 -0.70 -0.23 3.73
C ILE A 133 -0.55 -1.08 5.02
N ASP A 134 -0.88 -0.46 6.15
CA ASP A 134 -1.02 -1.09 7.48
C ASP A 134 -2.53 -1.35 7.66
N ASP A 135 -3.04 -2.42 7.04
CA ASP A 135 -4.48 -2.71 7.02
C ASP A 135 -5.03 -3.05 8.41
N ASP A 136 -4.25 -3.76 9.23
CA ASP A 136 -4.69 -4.20 10.57
C ASP A 136 -4.39 -3.18 11.68
N CYS A 137 -3.79 -2.03 11.34
CA CYS A 137 -3.41 -0.94 12.24
C CYS A 137 -2.48 -1.35 13.41
N ASP A 138 -1.70 -2.44 13.32
CA ASP A 138 -0.75 -2.84 14.37
C ASP A 138 0.59 -2.06 14.33
N GLY A 139 0.88 -1.38 13.21
CA GLY A 139 2.09 -0.60 12.99
C GLY A 139 3.19 -1.32 12.19
N LEU A 140 2.93 -2.53 11.71
CA LEU A 140 3.63 -3.19 10.61
C LEU A 140 2.97 -2.80 9.27
N ILE A 141 3.61 -3.14 8.17
CA ILE A 141 3.08 -2.92 6.81
C ILE A 141 3.29 -4.24 6.07
N ASP A 142 2.24 -4.75 5.44
CA ASP A 142 2.18 -6.08 4.81
C ASP A 142 2.60 -7.21 5.80
N GLY A 143 2.16 -7.10 7.06
CA GLY A 143 2.73 -7.78 8.23
C GLY A 143 2.24 -9.20 8.51
N ASP A 144 1.05 -9.60 8.07
CA ASP A 144 0.40 -10.85 8.50
C ASP A 144 0.86 -12.09 7.74
N GLN A 145 1.53 -11.94 6.60
CA GLN A 145 1.94 -13.06 5.74
C GLN A 145 3.37 -12.89 5.23
N TRP A 146 4.19 -13.93 5.45
CA TRP A 146 5.56 -13.99 4.99
C TRP A 146 5.83 -15.31 4.28
N PHE A 147 6.44 -15.22 3.11
CA PHE A 147 6.98 -16.35 2.35
C PHE A 147 8.50 -16.36 2.52
N GLU A 148 9.01 -17.43 3.13
CA GLU A 148 10.44 -17.75 3.16
C GLU A 148 10.86 -18.32 1.79
N GLY A 149 11.98 -17.82 1.25
CA GLY A 149 12.56 -18.33 0.02
C GLY A 149 13.92 -17.71 -0.27
N PHE A 150 14.28 -17.69 -1.55
CA PHE A 150 15.51 -17.08 -2.07
C PHE A 150 15.14 -15.99 -3.07
N ALA A 151 16.00 -14.98 -3.20
CA ALA A 151 15.82 -13.93 -4.20
C ALA A 151 15.99 -14.51 -5.62
N ASP A 152 15.11 -14.09 -6.53
CA ASP A 152 15.15 -14.33 -7.98
C ASP A 152 15.14 -12.93 -8.64
N ARG A 153 16.33 -12.40 -8.91
CA ARG A 153 16.55 -11.01 -9.36
C ARG A 153 16.36 -10.85 -10.86
N ASP A 154 16.72 -11.86 -11.64
CA ASP A 154 16.66 -11.78 -13.11
C ASP A 154 15.38 -12.41 -13.70
N GLY A 155 14.65 -13.21 -12.93
CA GLY A 155 13.27 -13.61 -13.18
C GLY A 155 13.13 -14.94 -13.93
N ASP A 156 14.07 -15.87 -13.76
CA ASP A 156 14.04 -17.17 -14.44
C ASP A 156 13.36 -18.31 -13.64
N GLY A 157 13.11 -18.09 -12.34
CA GLY A 157 12.46 -19.03 -11.42
C GLY A 157 13.42 -19.84 -10.54
N TYR A 158 14.73 -19.61 -10.62
CA TYR A 158 15.76 -20.09 -9.71
C TYR A 158 16.21 -18.97 -8.77
N GLY A 159 16.87 -19.30 -7.66
CA GLY A 159 17.17 -18.30 -6.63
C GLY A 159 18.55 -18.45 -5.98
N ASP A 160 19.12 -17.31 -5.58
CA ASP A 160 20.48 -17.19 -5.06
C ASP A 160 20.64 -17.88 -3.68
N PRO A 161 21.45 -18.96 -3.55
CA PRO A 161 21.69 -19.65 -2.28
C PRO A 161 22.36 -18.81 -1.20
N ASP A 162 23.06 -17.73 -1.56
CA ASP A 162 23.67 -16.78 -0.63
C ASP A 162 22.70 -15.63 -0.24
N GLN A 163 21.50 -15.53 -0.85
CA GLN A 163 20.43 -14.55 -0.50
C GLN A 163 19.09 -15.21 -0.09
N PRO A 164 19.03 -15.99 1.00
CA PRO A 164 17.75 -16.34 1.62
C PRO A 164 17.06 -15.06 2.12
N THR A 165 15.76 -14.92 1.80
CA THR A 165 14.97 -13.73 2.12
C THR A 165 13.53 -14.08 2.48
N GLU A 166 12.86 -13.13 3.13
CA GLU A 166 11.43 -13.18 3.45
C GLU A 166 10.74 -12.06 2.65
N SER A 167 9.54 -12.34 2.13
CA SER A 167 8.71 -11.38 1.39
C SER A 167 7.24 -11.65 1.69
N CYS A 168 6.41 -10.60 1.76
CA CYS A 168 4.96 -10.80 1.77
C CYS A 168 4.45 -11.26 0.38
N ASP A 169 5.12 -10.85 -0.72
CA ASP A 169 4.75 -11.22 -2.08
C ASP A 169 5.32 -12.61 -2.41
N PRO A 170 4.47 -13.63 -2.67
CA PRO A 170 4.90 -14.99 -3.00
C PRO A 170 5.56 -15.12 -4.38
N PHE A 171 5.52 -14.08 -5.22
CA PHE A 171 6.20 -14.04 -6.52
C PHE A 171 7.53 -13.29 -6.48
N ALA A 172 7.87 -12.65 -5.35
CA ALA A 172 9.16 -12.00 -5.14
C ALA A 172 10.22 -12.92 -4.51
N VAL A 173 9.86 -14.19 -4.23
CA VAL A 173 10.76 -15.23 -3.73
C VAL A 173 10.49 -16.55 -4.42
N VAL A 174 11.53 -17.36 -4.60
CA VAL A 174 11.42 -18.73 -5.10
C VAL A 174 11.82 -19.74 -4.01
N PRO A 175 11.23 -20.96 -4.01
CA PRO A 175 11.47 -21.95 -2.95
C PRO A 175 12.73 -22.81 -3.16
N ASN A 176 13.48 -22.59 -4.24
CA ASN A 176 14.73 -23.28 -4.54
C ASN A 176 15.91 -22.31 -4.38
N SER A 177 17.11 -22.86 -4.26
CA SER A 177 18.35 -22.11 -4.01
C SER A 177 19.44 -22.53 -5.00
N ASP A 178 19.03 -22.83 -6.23
CA ASP A 178 19.85 -23.60 -7.17
C ASP A 178 20.50 -22.73 -8.26
N ASP A 179 20.32 -21.40 -8.20
CA ASP A 179 20.96 -20.43 -9.10
C ASP A 179 22.43 -20.19 -8.71
N CYS A 180 23.31 -20.03 -9.70
CA CYS A 180 24.73 -19.75 -9.53
C CYS A 180 25.20 -18.37 -10.07
N ASP A 181 24.35 -17.61 -10.78
CA ASP A 181 24.52 -16.17 -11.04
C ASP A 181 23.16 -15.46 -11.26
N ASP A 182 22.53 -15.07 -10.14
CA ASP A 182 21.28 -14.28 -9.98
C ASP A 182 21.33 -12.86 -10.60
N ASN A 183 22.06 -12.68 -11.68
CA ASN A 183 22.12 -11.46 -12.50
C ASN A 183 22.07 -11.78 -14.01
N ASP A 184 22.00 -13.04 -14.42
CA ASP A 184 21.90 -13.49 -15.81
C ASP A 184 21.02 -14.76 -15.94
N SER A 185 19.71 -14.54 -16.17
CA SER A 185 18.60 -15.50 -16.47
C SER A 185 18.83 -16.58 -17.55
N ALA A 186 20.07 -16.80 -17.97
CA ALA A 186 20.54 -17.91 -18.79
C ALA A 186 21.48 -18.87 -18.02
N ILE A 187 21.86 -18.54 -16.77
CA ILE A 187 22.79 -19.28 -15.90
C ILE A 187 21.98 -19.87 -14.74
N HIS A 188 21.45 -21.08 -14.93
CA HIS A 188 20.56 -21.72 -13.95
C HIS A 188 20.42 -23.23 -14.23
N PRO A 189 19.90 -24.07 -13.32
CA PRO A 189 19.78 -25.53 -13.47
C PRO A 189 18.99 -26.09 -14.67
N ALA A 190 18.45 -25.23 -15.53
CA ALA A 190 17.80 -25.60 -16.79
C ALA A 190 18.31 -24.79 -18.00
N GLY A 191 19.43 -24.07 -17.84
CA GLY A 191 20.16 -23.38 -18.89
C GLY A 191 20.75 -24.33 -19.94
N GLU A 192 21.22 -23.77 -21.07
CA GLU A 192 21.97 -24.53 -22.07
C GLU A 192 23.46 -24.23 -21.90
N GLU A 193 24.21 -25.23 -21.44
CA GLU A 193 25.64 -25.09 -21.14
C GLU A 193 26.50 -24.70 -22.37
N VAL A 194 27.33 -23.67 -22.21
CA VAL A 194 28.08 -23.01 -23.29
C VAL A 194 29.53 -23.48 -23.38
N CYS A 195 29.70 -24.62 -24.04
CA CYS A 195 30.97 -25.17 -24.56
C CYS A 195 32.20 -24.24 -24.55
N GLY A 196 33.00 -24.32 -23.48
CA GLY A 196 34.37 -23.82 -23.43
C GLY A 196 34.54 -22.30 -23.27
N ASP A 197 33.52 -21.57 -22.80
CA ASP A 197 33.70 -20.20 -22.30
C ASP A 197 34.12 -20.13 -20.81
N GLN A 198 34.02 -21.25 -20.10
CA GLN A 198 34.34 -21.45 -18.68
C GLN A 198 33.33 -20.85 -17.68
N VAL A 199 32.11 -20.59 -18.13
CA VAL A 199 30.92 -20.38 -17.29
C VAL A 199 30.32 -21.75 -16.95
N ASP A 200 29.63 -21.85 -15.82
CA ASP A 200 28.83 -23.00 -15.38
C ASP A 200 27.38 -22.56 -15.59
N SER A 201 26.82 -22.79 -16.78
CA SER A 201 25.57 -22.18 -17.24
C SER A 201 24.35 -23.03 -16.90
N ASP A 202 24.56 -24.31 -16.59
CA ASP A 202 23.53 -25.21 -16.04
C ASP A 202 23.68 -25.51 -14.53
N CYS A 203 24.54 -24.75 -13.85
CA CYS A 203 24.79 -24.80 -12.40
C CYS A 203 25.04 -26.21 -11.83
N ASP A 204 25.58 -27.15 -12.62
CA ASP A 204 25.84 -28.53 -12.19
C ASP A 204 27.12 -28.68 -11.34
N GLY A 205 27.91 -27.61 -11.26
CA GLY A 205 29.19 -27.55 -10.53
C GLY A 205 30.40 -27.88 -11.41
N THR A 206 30.22 -28.05 -12.72
CA THR A 206 31.27 -28.13 -13.72
C THR A 206 31.11 -26.98 -14.73
N PRO A 207 32.18 -26.20 -15.06
CA PRO A 207 32.07 -25.13 -16.05
C PRO A 207 32.61 -25.50 -17.45
N GLY A 208 31.82 -25.29 -18.49
CA GLY A 208 32.25 -25.31 -19.89
C GLY A 208 32.14 -26.66 -20.60
N GLU A 209 31.35 -27.60 -20.08
CA GLU A 209 31.12 -28.96 -20.60
C GLU A 209 29.96 -29.02 -21.60
N ALA A 210 29.10 -30.04 -21.51
CA ALA A 210 28.10 -30.45 -22.52
C ALA A 210 28.56 -30.58 -23.99
N CYS A 211 29.84 -30.32 -24.31
CA CYS A 211 30.39 -30.54 -25.64
C CYS A 211 30.35 -32.03 -25.97
N GLY A 212 29.51 -32.38 -26.94
CA GLY A 212 29.40 -33.72 -27.52
C GLY A 212 30.67 -34.17 -28.26
N ILE A 213 31.75 -34.40 -27.50
CA ILE A 213 32.84 -35.31 -27.82
C ILE A 213 32.48 -36.73 -27.35
N GLU A 214 31.26 -37.17 -27.66
CA GLU A 214 31.11 -38.55 -28.10
C GLU A 214 32.14 -38.73 -29.23
N ASP A 215 33.09 -39.64 -29.05
CA ASP A 215 34.26 -39.90 -29.91
C ASP A 215 35.46 -38.91 -29.86
N ALA A 216 35.91 -38.49 -28.67
CA ALA A 216 37.33 -38.17 -28.45
C ALA A 216 38.24 -39.42 -28.38
N ASP A 217 37.65 -40.61 -28.23
CA ASP A 217 38.34 -41.92 -28.22
C ASP A 217 38.39 -42.61 -29.60
N ASP A 218 37.76 -42.06 -30.66
CA ASP A 218 38.03 -42.53 -32.01
C ASP A 218 39.39 -41.95 -32.45
N PRO A 219 40.46 -42.78 -32.53
CA PRO A 219 41.79 -42.26 -32.82
C PRO A 219 41.74 -41.62 -34.20
N ILE A 220 42.18 -40.37 -34.31
CA ILE A 220 42.36 -39.72 -35.62
C ILE A 220 43.33 -40.60 -36.42
N GLU A 221 42.77 -41.44 -37.29
CA GLU A 221 43.49 -42.21 -38.30
C GLU A 221 44.06 -41.20 -39.30
N VAL A 222 45.19 -40.59 -38.91
CA VAL A 222 46.09 -39.89 -39.80
C VAL A 222 46.65 -40.96 -40.72
N THR A 223 45.87 -41.30 -41.74
CA THR A 223 46.26 -42.13 -42.87
C THR A 223 47.36 -41.38 -43.60
N LEU A 224 48.59 -41.52 -43.10
CA LEU A 224 49.78 -40.92 -43.65
C LEU A 224 50.02 -41.59 -45.00
N ALA A 225 49.40 -41.03 -46.04
CA ALA A 225 49.53 -41.50 -47.40
C ALA A 225 51.02 -41.63 -47.70
N ALA A 226 51.48 -42.87 -47.81
CA ALA A 226 52.89 -43.21 -47.91
C ALA A 226 53.42 -42.77 -49.27
N ALA A 227 53.77 -41.49 -49.37
CA ALA A 227 54.55 -40.98 -50.48
C ALA A 227 55.86 -41.76 -50.51
N THR A 228 56.05 -42.55 -51.56
CA THR A 228 57.27 -43.33 -51.80
C THR A 228 58.41 -42.36 -52.11
N VAL A 229 59.09 -41.89 -51.07
CA VAL A 229 60.30 -41.06 -51.19
C VAL A 229 61.46 -41.98 -51.54
N GLU A 230 62.04 -41.80 -52.73
CA GLU A 230 63.24 -42.52 -53.14
C GLU A 230 64.45 -42.17 -52.24
N PRO A 231 65.39 -43.11 -52.01
CA PRO A 231 66.36 -43.01 -50.92
C PRO A 231 67.53 -42.07 -51.24
N ALA A 232 67.33 -40.77 -51.08
CA ALA A 232 68.42 -39.81 -50.90
C ALA A 232 68.01 -38.68 -49.94
N HIS A 233 68.84 -38.43 -48.91
CA HIS A 233 68.71 -37.35 -47.92
C HIS A 233 67.63 -37.53 -46.81
N ALA A 234 67.55 -38.73 -46.23
CA ALA A 234 66.95 -38.88 -44.92
C ALA A 234 67.80 -38.18 -43.83
N ARG A 235 67.45 -36.92 -43.46
CA ARG A 235 67.70 -36.39 -42.11
C ARG A 235 66.99 -35.09 -41.68
N ASP A 236 66.54 -34.21 -42.59
CA ASP A 236 66.10 -32.84 -42.21
C ASP A 236 64.59 -32.51 -42.41
N ALA A 237 63.73 -33.49 -42.70
CA ALA A 237 62.32 -33.24 -43.07
C ALA A 237 61.26 -33.54 -41.98
N LEU A 238 61.65 -33.72 -40.70
CA LEU A 238 60.72 -34.08 -39.60
C LEU A 238 60.46 -32.94 -38.58
N SER A 239 61.14 -31.79 -38.71
CA SER A 239 61.07 -30.71 -37.70
C SER A 239 60.03 -29.62 -38.00
N GLU A 240 59.66 -29.41 -39.28
CA GLU A 240 58.81 -28.26 -39.66
C GLU A 240 57.32 -28.59 -39.78
N ARG A 241 56.92 -29.84 -40.08
CA ARG A 241 55.49 -30.21 -40.22
C ARG A 241 54.75 -30.44 -38.88
N LEU A 242 55.42 -30.29 -37.74
CA LEU A 242 54.83 -30.36 -36.40
C LEU A 242 54.47 -28.99 -35.80
N ARG A 243 54.68 -27.88 -36.53
CA ARG A 243 54.38 -26.52 -36.04
C ARG A 243 53.03 -25.98 -36.48
N ASP A 244 52.51 -26.41 -37.62
CA ASP A 244 51.26 -25.86 -38.20
C ASP A 244 49.97 -26.39 -37.53
N VAL A 245 50.08 -27.36 -36.61
CA VAL A 245 48.91 -27.92 -35.89
C VAL A 245 48.54 -27.10 -34.63
N VAL A 246 49.41 -26.21 -34.15
CA VAL A 246 49.27 -25.57 -32.82
C VAL A 246 48.83 -24.08 -32.87
N VAL A 247 48.75 -23.44 -34.05
CA VAL A 247 48.56 -21.96 -34.13
C VAL A 247 47.44 -21.51 -35.08
N ALA A 248 46.48 -22.40 -35.42
CA ALA A 248 45.48 -22.12 -36.45
C ALA A 248 44.00 -22.22 -36.01
N ARG A 249 43.65 -21.71 -34.81
CA ARG A 249 42.27 -21.26 -34.49
C ARG A 249 42.21 -20.29 -33.29
N GLY A 250 42.97 -19.21 -33.38
CA GLY A 250 42.77 -18.02 -32.54
C GLY A 250 42.79 -16.76 -33.41
N ARG A 251 41.78 -15.90 -33.23
CA ARG A 251 41.61 -14.55 -33.84
C ARG A 251 41.05 -14.48 -35.29
N GLY A 252 39.76 -14.22 -35.39
CA GLY A 252 39.31 -12.98 -36.05
C GLY A 252 39.28 -11.85 -35.01
N ARG A 253 39.25 -10.55 -35.32
CA ARG A 253 39.25 -9.82 -36.60
C ARG A 253 39.89 -8.44 -36.36
N LEU A 254 40.50 -7.83 -37.39
CA LEU A 254 41.28 -6.59 -37.30
C LEU A 254 40.44 -5.30 -37.26
N GLU A 255 40.92 -4.30 -36.50
CA GLU A 255 41.27 -2.91 -36.92
C GLU A 255 42.15 -2.24 -35.82
N GLY A 256 42.75 -1.04 -35.92
CA GLY A 256 42.82 -0.09 -37.05
C GLY A 256 43.60 1.23 -36.78
N GLY A 257 44.55 1.29 -35.82
CA GLY A 257 45.05 2.58 -35.26
C GLY A 257 46.56 2.80 -35.13
N ALA A 258 47.08 3.83 -35.82
CA ALA A 258 48.46 4.37 -35.84
C ALA A 258 49.13 4.58 -34.45
N ALA A 259 50.43 4.26 -34.27
CA ALA A 259 51.61 5.16 -34.35
C ALA A 259 51.63 6.33 -33.31
N THR A 260 52.72 6.71 -32.62
CA THR A 260 54.16 6.70 -32.96
C THR A 260 55.10 6.60 -31.73
N ARG A 261 56.39 6.35 -32.00
CA ARG A 261 57.59 6.46 -31.13
C ARG A 261 57.58 7.59 -30.08
N GLY A 262 58.20 7.33 -28.93
CA GLY A 262 58.73 8.33 -27.98
C GLY A 262 59.49 7.65 -26.84
N ALA A 263 60.72 8.08 -26.52
CA ALA A 263 61.62 7.40 -25.59
C ALA A 263 61.90 8.20 -24.31
N ASP A 264 62.61 7.55 -23.38
CA ASP A 264 63.33 8.09 -22.21
C ASP A 264 62.54 8.71 -21.05
N GLY A 265 62.51 7.97 -19.92
CA GLY A 265 63.55 8.19 -18.89
C GLY A 265 63.18 9.02 -17.65
N GLY A 266 63.28 8.39 -16.47
CA GLY A 266 63.89 9.03 -15.29
C GLY A 266 63.00 9.30 -14.06
N VAL A 267 63.20 8.49 -13.01
CA VAL A 267 63.37 8.85 -11.58
C VAL A 267 62.44 9.93 -10.96
N GLY A 268 61.66 9.55 -9.94
CA GLY A 268 60.89 10.47 -9.06
C GLY A 268 61.77 11.16 -7.99
N PRO A 269 61.31 11.42 -6.74
CA PRO A 269 59.96 11.32 -6.18
C PRO A 269 59.48 12.64 -5.53
N GLN A 270 58.23 12.68 -5.04
CA GLN A 270 57.83 13.17 -3.70
C GLN A 270 56.29 13.23 -3.60
N GLY A 271 55.74 12.94 -2.41
CA GLY A 271 54.29 12.91 -2.19
C GLY A 271 53.75 14.19 -1.56
N HIS A 272 52.43 14.24 -1.34
CA HIS A 272 51.72 14.89 -0.24
C HIS A 272 50.23 14.47 -0.32
N ALA A 273 49.60 14.30 0.85
CA ALA A 273 48.14 14.28 1.04
C ALA A 273 47.79 15.40 2.04
N PRO A 274 46.53 15.65 2.45
CA PRO A 274 45.20 15.43 1.84
C PRO A 274 44.56 16.85 1.62
N PRO A 275 43.27 17.22 1.85
CA PRO A 275 42.04 16.44 2.12
C PRO A 275 40.74 16.90 1.40
N LYS A 276 39.76 15.99 1.32
CA LYS A 276 38.53 16.05 2.13
C LYS A 276 37.86 14.68 2.16
#